data_AF-A0A5J4PFK3-F1
#
_entry.id   AF-A0A5J4PFK3-F1
#
_cell.length_a   1.000
_cell.length_b   1.000
_cell.length_c   1.000
_cell.angle_alpha   90.00
_cell.angle_beta   90.00
_cell.angle_gamma   90.00
#
_symmetry.space_group_name_H-M   'P 1'
#
loop_
_entity.id
_entity.type
_entity.pdbx_description
1 polymer ?
#
loop_
_entity_poly.entity_id
_entity_poly.type
_entity_poly.pdbx_seq_one_letter_code
_entity_poly.pdbx_strand_id
1 'polypeptide(L)'
;MKTNYEVRYAAHPNDAKSYDTQRIRKDFLIEKLFSVNEVNMVYSMYDRMVVGGAMPVGEVLNLETIDPLKAPYFLTRREMGIYNVGGIGTVKAGDAVFTLDNKEALYVGSGDRTITFESADATNPAKFYFNSVTAHKNYPDRKVTKADAIVAEMGALETSNRRNVNKMLV
;
A
#
# COMPACT_ATOMS: atom_id res chain seq x y z
N MET A 1 8.73 -15.17 -9.73
CA MET A 1 7.39 -14.62 -9.43
C MET A 1 7.58 -13.14 -9.16
N LYS A 2 6.86 -12.25 -9.84
CA LYS A 2 6.90 -10.81 -9.55
C LYS A 2 5.99 -10.43 -8.40
N THR A 3 5.02 -11.29 -8.06
CA THR A 3 4.05 -11.08 -7.00
C THR A 3 4.21 -12.13 -5.91
N ASN A 4 4.39 -11.69 -4.67
CA ASN A 4 4.41 -12.54 -3.48
C ASN A 4 3.25 -12.13 -2.56
N TYR A 5 2.57 -13.09 -1.96
CA TYR A 5 1.58 -12.78 -0.93
C TYR A 5 1.58 -13.79 0.21
N GLU A 6 1.19 -13.33 1.39
CA GLU A 6 0.87 -14.16 2.54
C GLU A 6 -0.50 -13.79 3.12
N VAL A 7 -1.14 -14.75 3.78
CA VAL A 7 -2.42 -14.54 4.46
C VAL A 7 -2.18 -14.57 5.96
N ARG A 8 -2.68 -13.55 6.67
CA ARG A 8 -2.60 -13.45 8.13
C ARG A 8 -3.99 -13.47 8.73
N TYR A 9 -4.19 -14.34 9.71
CA TYR A 9 -5.49 -14.50 10.36
C TYR A 9 -5.67 -13.52 11.51
N ALA A 10 -6.93 -13.18 11.81
CA ALA A 10 -7.26 -12.42 13.00
C ALA A 10 -7.03 -13.28 14.25
N ALA A 11 -6.57 -12.64 15.32
CA ALA A 11 -6.28 -13.29 16.60
C ALA A 11 -7.28 -12.82 17.65
N HIS A 12 -7.79 -13.76 18.43
CA HIS A 12 -8.60 -13.42 19.59
C HIS A 12 -7.68 -12.81 20.69
N PRO A 13 -8.09 -11.76 21.43
CA PRO A 13 -7.23 -11.14 22.44
C PRO A 13 -6.71 -12.09 23.52
N ASN A 14 -7.54 -13.07 23.93
CA ASN A 14 -7.09 -14.09 24.90
C ASN A 14 -6.07 -15.07 24.31
N ASP A 15 -6.08 -15.29 22.99
CA ASP A 15 -5.07 -16.11 22.32
C ASP A 15 -3.74 -15.36 22.25
N ALA A 16 -3.78 -14.10 21.80
CA ALA A 16 -2.60 -13.24 21.67
C ALA A 16 -1.83 -13.02 22.99
N LYS A 17 -2.51 -13.04 24.15
CA LYS A 17 -1.86 -12.98 25.47
C LYS A 17 -0.86 -14.10 25.73
N SER A 18 -1.03 -15.26 25.09
CA SER A 18 -0.19 -16.44 25.28
C SER A 18 0.99 -16.52 24.30
N TYR A 19 1.08 -15.59 23.36
CA TYR A 19 2.09 -15.64 22.29
C TYR A 19 3.47 -15.27 22.82
N ASP A 20 4.47 -16.04 22.41
CA ASP A 20 5.86 -15.66 22.57
C ASP A 20 6.28 -14.57 21.57
N THR A 21 7.48 -14.03 21.74
CA THR A 21 8.04 -12.98 20.88
C THR A 21 8.10 -13.39 19.41
N GLN A 22 8.44 -14.66 19.11
CA GLN A 22 8.56 -15.12 17.73
C GLN A 22 7.19 -15.18 17.07
N ARG A 23 6.18 -15.66 17.80
CA ARG A 23 4.81 -15.74 17.33
C ARG A 23 4.19 -14.38 17.08
N ILE A 24 4.40 -13.42 17.99
CA ILE A 24 3.94 -12.04 17.80
C ILE A 24 4.52 -11.45 16.51
N ARG A 25 5.82 -11.62 16.26
CA ARG A 25 6.45 -11.14 15.02
C ARG A 25 5.87 -11.82 13.79
N LYS A 26 5.78 -13.15 13.80
CA LYS A 26 5.21 -13.92 12.69
C LYS A 26 3.81 -13.43 12.30
N ASP A 27 2.97 -13.16 13.29
CA ASP A 27 1.57 -12.83 13.04
C ASP A 27 1.35 -11.34 12.77
N PHE A 28 2.16 -10.43 13.34
CA PHE A 28 1.87 -8.98 13.30
C PHE A 28 2.94 -8.13 12.61
N LEU A 29 4.16 -8.61 12.44
CA LEU A 29 5.24 -7.86 11.78
C LEU A 29 5.40 -8.28 10.31
N ILE A 30 5.35 -7.33 9.39
CA ILE A 30 5.72 -7.54 7.99
C ILE A 30 7.20 -7.17 7.84
N GLU A 31 8.08 -8.17 7.72
CA GLU A 31 9.53 -7.96 7.70
C GLU A 31 10.03 -7.42 6.35
N LYS A 32 9.46 -7.91 5.24
CA LYS A 32 9.86 -7.55 3.88
C LYS A 32 8.68 -7.01 3.09
N LEU A 33 8.61 -5.69 2.99
CA LEU A 33 7.57 -5.00 2.21
C LEU A 33 8.06 -4.59 0.82
N PHE A 34 9.31 -4.12 0.72
CA PHE A 34 9.93 -3.71 -0.53
C PHE A 34 11.08 -4.64 -0.91
N SER A 35 11.00 -5.23 -2.10
CA SER A 35 12.11 -5.95 -2.75
C SER A 35 12.23 -5.51 -4.19
N VAL A 36 13.45 -5.55 -4.71
CA VAL A 36 13.75 -5.18 -6.09
C VAL A 36 12.88 -6.00 -7.03
N ASN A 37 12.09 -5.32 -7.86
CA ASN A 37 11.27 -5.94 -8.90
C ASN A 37 10.23 -6.95 -8.38
N GLU A 38 9.74 -6.73 -7.15
CA GLU A 38 8.68 -7.51 -6.54
C GLU A 38 7.53 -6.61 -6.09
N VAL A 39 6.31 -7.15 -6.17
CA VAL A 39 5.12 -6.71 -5.45
C VAL A 39 4.90 -7.69 -4.31
N ASN A 40 5.09 -7.24 -3.07
CA ASN A 40 4.84 -8.06 -1.88
C ASN A 40 3.56 -7.61 -1.20
N MET A 41 2.71 -8.56 -0.82
CA MET A 41 1.41 -8.30 -0.21
C MET A 41 1.18 -9.16 1.03
N VAL A 42 0.45 -8.59 1.98
CA VAL A 42 -0.05 -9.28 3.17
C VAL A 42 -1.55 -9.09 3.19
N TYR A 43 -2.28 -10.18 3.00
CA TYR A 43 -3.73 -10.20 3.10
C TYR A 43 -4.14 -10.52 4.53
N SER A 44 -4.53 -9.47 5.26
CA SER A 44 -4.98 -9.57 6.64
C SER A 44 -6.47 -9.90 6.71
N MET A 45 -6.83 -10.86 7.56
CA MET A 45 -8.24 -11.17 7.85
C MET A 45 -8.90 -10.14 8.79
N TYR A 46 -8.13 -9.18 9.32
CA TYR A 46 -8.70 -7.96 9.87
C TYR A 46 -9.24 -7.08 8.74
N ASP A 47 -10.56 -6.99 8.63
CA ASP A 47 -11.30 -6.25 7.60
C ASP A 47 -10.93 -6.60 6.15
N ARG A 48 -10.29 -7.75 5.93
CA ARG A 48 -9.82 -8.18 4.61
C ARG A 48 -8.91 -7.13 3.97
N MET A 49 -8.16 -6.37 4.77
CA MET A 49 -7.21 -5.39 4.25
C MET A 49 -6.01 -6.09 3.62
N VAL A 50 -5.59 -5.63 2.44
CA VAL A 50 -4.31 -5.99 1.84
C VAL A 50 -3.35 -4.83 2.06
N VAL A 51 -2.21 -5.12 2.67
CA VAL A 51 -1.08 -4.18 2.80
C VAL A 51 0.02 -4.65 1.86
N GLY A 52 0.63 -3.76 1.09
CA GLY A 52 1.67 -4.16 0.17
C GLY A 52 2.70 -3.09 -0.18
N GLY A 53 3.73 -3.54 -0.88
CA GLY A 53 4.82 -2.72 -1.37
C GLY A 53 5.23 -3.15 -2.76
N ALA A 54 5.43 -2.19 -3.66
CA ALA A 54 6.02 -2.40 -4.98
C ALA A 54 7.27 -1.52 -5.13
N MET A 55 8.39 -2.13 -5.55
CA MET A 55 9.66 -1.42 -5.79
C MET A 55 10.22 -1.77 -7.19
N PRO A 56 9.72 -1.11 -8.25
CA PRO A 56 10.20 -1.31 -9.62
C PRO A 56 11.62 -0.74 -9.79
N VAL A 57 12.51 -1.50 -10.44
CA VAL A 57 13.90 -1.13 -10.72
C VAL A 57 14.22 -1.57 -12.15
N GLY A 58 14.16 -0.62 -13.08
CA GLY A 58 14.45 -0.87 -14.51
C GLY A 58 13.39 -1.69 -15.25
N GLU A 59 12.25 -1.98 -14.62
CA GLU A 59 11.11 -2.63 -15.25
C GLU A 59 9.76 -2.18 -14.66
N VAL A 60 8.70 -2.45 -15.40
CA VAL A 60 7.32 -2.22 -14.98
C VAL A 60 6.82 -3.43 -14.19
N LEU A 61 6.25 -3.18 -13.01
CA LEU A 61 5.59 -4.19 -12.19
C LEU A 61 4.08 -4.12 -12.38
N ASN A 62 3.45 -5.26 -12.61
CA ASN A 62 2.00 -5.40 -12.67
C ASN A 62 1.44 -5.76 -11.30
N LEU A 63 0.35 -5.14 -10.88
CA LEU A 63 -0.40 -5.56 -9.71
C LEU A 63 -1.30 -6.75 -10.09
N GLU A 64 -0.77 -7.94 -9.91
CA GLU A 64 -1.51 -9.17 -10.18
C GLU A 64 -2.61 -9.40 -9.12
N THR A 65 -3.70 -10.03 -9.54
CA THR A 65 -4.70 -10.56 -8.61
C THR A 65 -4.09 -11.72 -7.80
N ILE A 66 -4.63 -11.97 -6.61
CA ILE A 66 -4.25 -13.12 -5.78
C ILE A 66 -5.44 -14.06 -5.63
N ASP A 67 -5.19 -15.37 -5.57
CA ASP A 67 -6.23 -16.39 -5.54
C ASP A 67 -7.33 -16.14 -4.47
N PRO A 68 -7.01 -15.69 -3.24
CA PRO A 68 -8.02 -15.40 -2.22
C PRO A 68 -9.02 -14.30 -2.58
N LEU A 69 -8.75 -13.45 -3.58
CA LEU A 69 -9.67 -12.40 -4.01
C LEU A 69 -10.76 -12.92 -4.95
N LYS A 70 -10.53 -14.06 -5.64
CA LYS A 70 -11.48 -14.68 -6.59
C LYS A 70 -12.06 -13.66 -7.58
N ALA A 71 -11.20 -12.79 -8.11
CA ALA A 71 -11.55 -11.72 -9.02
C ALA A 71 -10.55 -11.63 -10.19
N PRO A 72 -11.02 -11.25 -11.40
CA PRO A 72 -10.17 -11.15 -12.58
C PRO A 72 -9.13 -10.02 -12.47
N TYR A 73 -9.46 -8.93 -11.78
CA TYR A 73 -8.56 -7.82 -11.49
C TYR A 73 -8.46 -7.59 -10.00
N PHE A 74 -7.32 -7.05 -9.55
CA PHE A 74 -7.08 -6.79 -8.13
C PHE A 74 -8.14 -5.82 -7.54
N LEU A 75 -8.59 -4.83 -8.33
CA LEU A 75 -9.52 -3.78 -7.89
C LEU A 75 -10.99 -4.00 -8.31
N THR A 76 -11.38 -5.17 -8.83
CA THR A 76 -12.77 -5.45 -9.24
C THR A 76 -13.79 -5.11 -8.15
N ARG A 77 -13.45 -5.34 -6.88
CA ARG A 77 -14.32 -5.04 -5.71
C ARG A 77 -13.53 -4.39 -4.56
N ARG A 78 -12.48 -3.64 -4.92
CA ARG A 78 -11.56 -3.05 -3.96
C ARG A 78 -11.16 -1.65 -4.40
N GLU A 79 -10.91 -0.80 -3.43
CA GLU A 79 -10.21 0.47 -3.63
C GLU A 79 -8.81 0.38 -3.05
N MET A 80 -7.93 1.31 -3.42
CA MET A 80 -6.55 1.30 -2.99
C MET A 80 -6.01 2.71 -2.77
N GLY A 81 -5.35 2.91 -1.64
CA GLY A 81 -4.51 4.07 -1.38
C GLY A 81 -3.04 3.71 -1.57
N ILE A 82 -2.34 4.45 -2.41
CA ILE A 82 -0.90 4.32 -2.66
C ILE A 82 -0.20 5.53 -2.06
N TYR A 83 0.96 5.33 -1.44
CA TYR A 83 1.84 6.39 -0.94
C TYR A 83 3.28 6.08 -1.33
N ASN A 84 3.95 7.01 -2.02
CA ASN A 84 5.32 6.82 -2.44
C ASN A 84 6.29 7.26 -1.34
N VAL A 85 7.14 6.36 -0.87
CA VAL A 85 8.18 6.65 0.13
C VAL A 85 9.61 6.62 -0.45
N GLY A 86 9.75 6.39 -1.75
CA GLY A 86 11.02 6.32 -2.48
C GLY A 86 11.26 7.52 -3.41
N GLY A 87 12.01 7.31 -4.49
CA GLY A 87 12.19 8.27 -5.57
C GLY A 87 10.96 8.42 -6.46
N ILE A 88 11.04 9.25 -7.50
CA ILE A 88 9.89 9.52 -8.39
C ILE A 88 9.50 8.25 -9.14
N GLY A 89 8.20 8.00 -9.25
CA GLY A 89 7.69 6.90 -10.06
C GLY A 89 6.32 7.19 -10.64
N THR A 90 5.85 6.27 -11.47
CA THR A 90 4.58 6.37 -12.18
C THR A 90 3.69 5.18 -11.82
N VAL A 91 2.43 5.47 -11.53
CA VAL A 91 1.36 4.49 -11.40
C VAL A 91 0.43 4.64 -12.58
N LYS A 92 0.14 3.54 -13.30
CA LYS A 92 -0.90 3.54 -14.34
C LYS A 92 -2.11 2.76 -13.86
N ALA A 93 -3.31 3.27 -14.11
CA ALA A 93 -4.58 2.64 -13.76
C ALA A 93 -5.48 2.57 -15.00
N GLY A 94 -5.42 1.47 -15.74
CA GLY A 94 -5.91 1.43 -17.12
C GLY A 94 -5.11 2.44 -17.98
N ASP A 95 -5.81 3.35 -18.66
CA ASP A 95 -5.19 4.39 -19.50
C ASP A 95 -4.73 5.62 -18.71
N ALA A 96 -5.15 5.77 -17.46
CA ALA A 96 -4.78 6.92 -16.63
C ALA A 96 -3.34 6.77 -16.10
N VAL A 97 -2.55 7.83 -16.20
CA VAL A 97 -1.14 7.86 -15.79
C VAL A 97 -0.92 8.90 -14.70
N PHE A 98 -0.34 8.49 -13.57
CA PHE A 98 -0.08 9.34 -12.42
C PHE A 98 1.38 9.27 -12.03
N THR A 99 2.11 10.37 -12.18
CA THR A 99 3.47 10.50 -11.61
C THR A 99 3.35 10.89 -10.14
N LEU A 100 4.03 10.17 -9.26
CA LEU A 100 4.10 10.41 -7.82
C LEU A 100 5.55 10.69 -7.40
N ASP A 101 5.78 11.87 -6.85
CA ASP A 101 7.03 12.20 -6.17
C ASP A 101 7.05 11.58 -4.75
N ASN A 102 8.20 11.68 -4.07
CA ASN A 102 8.36 11.27 -2.69
C ASN A 102 7.31 11.95 -1.79
N LYS A 103 6.63 11.18 -0.94
CA LYS A 103 5.55 11.61 -0.03
C LYS A 103 4.31 12.18 -0.73
N GLU A 104 4.02 11.71 -1.93
CA GLU A 104 2.73 11.92 -2.59
C GLU A 104 1.87 10.65 -2.52
N ALA A 105 0.56 10.84 -2.59
CA ALA A 105 -0.42 9.76 -2.54
C ALA A 105 -1.26 9.69 -3.82
N LEU A 106 -1.85 8.52 -4.03
CA LEU A 106 -2.87 8.28 -5.05
C LEU A 106 -3.98 7.43 -4.46
N TYR A 107 -5.21 7.92 -4.51
CA TYR A 107 -6.39 7.10 -4.36
C TYR A 107 -6.78 6.51 -5.72
N VAL A 108 -7.03 5.21 -5.75
CA VAL A 108 -7.51 4.47 -6.91
C VAL A 108 -8.83 3.80 -6.55
N GLY A 109 -9.90 4.19 -7.24
CA GLY A 109 -11.23 3.62 -7.05
C GLY A 109 -11.37 2.21 -7.63
N SER A 110 -12.44 1.52 -7.22
CA SER A 110 -12.76 0.17 -7.69
C SER A 110 -13.07 0.11 -9.19
N GLY A 111 -12.57 -0.92 -9.87
CA GLY A 111 -12.89 -1.15 -11.27
C GLY A 111 -12.07 -2.28 -11.90
N ASP A 112 -12.56 -2.79 -13.02
CA ASP A 112 -11.91 -3.86 -13.78
C ASP A 112 -10.83 -3.29 -14.69
N ARG A 113 -9.63 -3.13 -14.14
CA ARG A 113 -8.48 -2.56 -14.84
C ARG A 113 -7.15 -3.03 -14.26
N THR A 114 -6.13 -2.96 -15.11
CA THR A 114 -4.75 -3.25 -14.76
C THR A 114 -4.12 -2.06 -14.03
N ILE A 115 -3.38 -2.33 -12.95
CA ILE A 115 -2.55 -1.33 -12.27
C ILE A 115 -1.09 -1.68 -12.46
N THR A 116 -0.26 -0.71 -12.85
CA THR A 116 1.19 -0.92 -12.98
C THR A 116 1.99 0.14 -12.25
N PHE A 117 3.21 -0.25 -11.86
CA PHE A 117 4.17 0.58 -11.14
C PHE A 117 5.49 0.65 -11.90
N GLU A 118 6.07 1.84 -11.99
CA GLU A 118 7.35 2.08 -12.64
C GLU A 118 8.15 3.15 -11.88
N SER A 119 9.47 3.02 -11.84
CA SER A 119 10.36 4.06 -11.29
C SER A 119 10.86 4.94 -12.42
N ALA A 120 10.95 6.25 -12.19
CA ALA A 120 11.55 7.18 -13.15
C ALA A 120 13.07 6.99 -13.26
N ASP A 121 13.71 6.54 -12.18
CA ASP A 121 15.16 6.28 -12.10
C ASP A 121 15.40 4.97 -11.32
N ALA A 122 16.12 4.03 -11.95
CA ALA A 122 16.46 2.74 -11.33
C ALA A 122 17.49 2.87 -10.20
N THR A 123 18.31 3.93 -10.20
CA THR A 123 19.30 4.18 -9.15
C THR A 123 18.68 4.82 -7.90
N ASN A 124 17.51 5.46 -8.06
CA ASN A 124 16.69 5.99 -6.98
C ASN A 124 15.22 5.55 -7.14
N PRO A 125 14.92 4.26 -6.91
CA PRO A 125 13.62 3.71 -7.25
C PRO A 125 12.49 4.25 -6.37
N ALA A 126 11.31 4.36 -6.96
CA ALA A 126 10.08 4.55 -6.23
C ALA A 126 9.78 3.35 -5.33
N LYS A 127 9.15 3.63 -4.19
CA LYS A 127 8.73 2.63 -3.21
C LYS A 127 7.26 2.87 -2.90
N PHE A 128 6.39 2.19 -3.63
CA PHE A 128 4.95 2.37 -3.53
C PHE A 128 4.41 1.51 -2.39
N TYR A 129 4.20 2.11 -1.23
CA TYR A 129 3.40 1.51 -0.16
C TYR A 129 1.93 1.59 -0.55
N PHE A 130 1.14 0.54 -0.35
CA PHE A 130 -0.28 0.61 -0.59
C PHE A 130 -1.10 -0.18 0.43
N ASN A 131 -2.30 0.33 0.67
CA ASN A 131 -3.36 -0.37 1.39
C ASN A 131 -4.56 -0.50 0.48
N SER A 132 -5.17 -1.68 0.45
CA SER A 132 -6.39 -1.95 -0.29
C SER A 132 -7.43 -2.60 0.60
N VAL A 133 -8.66 -2.11 0.47
CA VAL A 133 -9.84 -2.57 1.22
C VAL A 133 -10.98 -2.86 0.24
N THR A 134 -11.99 -3.58 0.70
CA THR A 134 -13.17 -3.87 -0.13
C THR A 134 -13.97 -2.59 -0.39
N ALA A 135 -14.39 -2.39 -1.63
CA ALA A 135 -15.22 -1.25 -2.03
C ALA A 135 -16.41 -1.74 -2.87
N HIS A 136 -17.58 -1.19 -2.59
CA HIS A 136 -18.84 -1.51 -3.28
C HIS A 136 -19.32 -0.37 -4.19
N LYS A 137 -18.65 0.78 -4.12
CA LYS A 137 -18.93 1.95 -4.93
C LYS A 137 -17.60 2.49 -5.44
N ASN A 138 -17.54 2.75 -6.73
CA ASN A 138 -16.40 3.43 -7.32
C ASN A 138 -16.44 4.93 -7.00
N TYR A 139 -15.28 5.49 -6.68
CA TYR A 139 -15.03 6.94 -6.62
C TYR A 139 -13.88 7.30 -7.57
N PRO A 140 -13.82 8.56 -8.04
CA PRO A 140 -12.78 8.98 -8.98
C PRO A 140 -11.36 8.84 -8.41
N ASP A 141 -10.42 8.43 -9.25
CA ASP A 141 -9.01 8.42 -8.89
C ASP A 141 -8.52 9.83 -8.58
N ARG A 142 -7.67 9.95 -7.55
CA ARG A 142 -7.21 11.26 -7.10
C ARG A 142 -5.77 11.19 -6.61
N LYS A 143 -4.88 11.90 -7.31
CA LYS A 143 -3.55 12.23 -6.81
C LYS A 143 -3.65 13.28 -5.70
N VAL A 144 -2.87 13.12 -4.64
CA VAL A 144 -2.73 14.09 -3.55
C VAL A 144 -1.26 14.38 -3.34
N THR A 145 -0.85 15.62 -3.61
CA THR A 145 0.52 16.08 -3.42
C THR A 145 0.78 16.45 -1.96
N LYS A 146 2.02 16.77 -1.61
CA LYS A 146 2.36 17.36 -0.30
C LYS A 146 1.61 18.68 -0.04
N ALA A 147 1.37 19.48 -1.07
CA ALA A 147 0.71 20.77 -0.96
C ALA A 147 -0.80 20.63 -0.72
N ASP A 148 -1.40 19.53 -1.20
CA ASP A 148 -2.82 19.21 -0.99
C ASP A 148 -3.10 18.61 0.39
N ALA A 149 -2.05 18.16 1.10
CA ALA A 149 -2.20 17.43 2.35
C ALA A 149 -2.70 18.33 3.48
N ILE A 150 -3.66 17.83 4.26
CA ILE A 150 -4.08 18.51 5.50
C ILE A 150 -3.06 18.15 6.59
N VAL A 151 -2.23 19.12 6.98
CA VAL A 151 -1.19 18.95 7.98
C VAL A 151 -1.70 19.35 9.36
N ALA A 152 -1.66 18.42 10.32
CA ALA A 152 -1.98 18.67 11.72
C ALA A 152 -0.71 18.53 12.59
N GLU A 153 -0.22 19.64 13.14
CA GLU A 153 0.81 19.61 14.18
C GLU A 153 0.17 19.18 15.51
N MET A 154 0.77 18.19 16.17
CA MET A 154 0.23 17.60 17.39
C MET A 154 1.33 17.27 18.39
N GLY A 155 0.96 17.27 19.67
CA GLY A 155 1.85 16.92 20.77
C GLY A 155 2.82 18.03 21.14
N ALA A 156 3.79 17.68 21.98
CA ALA A 156 4.79 18.60 22.51
C ALA A 156 6.13 17.88 22.70
N LEU A 157 7.22 18.64 22.83
CA LEU A 157 8.56 18.08 23.00
C LEU A 157 8.71 17.42 24.36
N GLU A 158 8.11 18.02 25.38
CA GLU A 158 8.09 17.61 26.78
C GLU A 158 7.46 16.24 26.96
N THR A 159 6.48 15.91 26.11
CA THR A 159 5.79 14.60 26.09
C THR A 159 6.38 13.64 25.06
N SER A 160 7.54 13.96 24.47
CA SER A 160 8.24 13.16 23.46
C SER A 160 7.36 12.68 22.31
N ASN A 161 6.36 13.48 21.91
CA ASN A 161 5.38 13.10 20.89
C ASN A 161 5.06 14.21 19.88
N ARG A 162 5.86 15.29 19.84
CA ARG A 162 5.74 16.36 18.84
C ARG A 162 5.88 15.78 17.43
N ARG A 163 4.86 15.96 16.59
CA ARG A 163 4.84 15.44 15.21
C ARG A 163 3.85 16.18 14.32
N ASN A 164 4.06 16.06 13.01
CA ASN A 164 3.09 16.44 11.99
C ASN A 164 2.39 15.20 11.44
N VAL A 165 1.06 15.20 11.45
CA VAL A 165 0.25 14.19 10.78
C VAL A 165 -0.27 14.76 9.47
N ASN A 166 0.20 14.19 8.37
CA ASN A 166 -0.23 14.55 7.02
C ASN A 166 -1.39 13.64 6.62
N LYS A 167 -2.59 14.19 6.55
CA LYS A 167 -3.76 13.45 6.08
C LYS A 167 -3.81 13.54 4.56
N MET A 168 -3.48 12.42 3.91
CA MET A 168 -3.35 12.35 2.45
C MET A 168 -4.65 11.90 1.77
N LEU A 169 -5.30 10.86 2.29
CA LEU A 169 -6.54 10.32 1.75
C LEU A 169 -7.61 10.46 2.84
N VAL A 170 -8.54 11.39 2.64
CA VAL A 170 -9.61 11.77 3.58
C VAL A 170 -10.96 11.78 2.90
#